data_AF-A0A2W6U2J4-F1
#
_entry.id   AF-A0A2W6U2J4-F1
#
_cell.length_a   1.000
_cell.length_b   1.000
_cell.length_c   1.000
_cell.angle_alpha   90.00
_cell.angle_beta   90.00
_cell.angle_gamma   90.00
#
_symmetry.space_group_name_H-M   'P 1'
#
loop_
_entity.id
_entity.type
_entity.pdbx_description
1 polymer ?
#
loop_
_entity_poly.entity_id
_entity_poly.type
_entity_poly.pdbx_seq_one_letter_code
_entity_poly.pdbx_strand_id
1 'polypeptide(L)'
;MNENQLLKQLIKLEELLQTSKIKRDLNYTDDLNQTNQEILNLENKISEVETQLINCTDKTDSENAKFSIIDQFQKYIDEIGKKPNYLHLSRSQSMIKNIVFGLICKDIYYLVQDKVYGIHIPKYLIYTSNPEDSVNNRELIDFLSSEIAIVKSITKPDYVQLRQYFEEFKDRMFNKFM
;
A
#
# COMPACT_ATOMS: atom_id res chain seq x y z
N MET A 1 17.06 -14.30 -11.90
CA MET A 1 15.86 -13.44 -11.86
C MET A 1 16.22 -12.18 -11.12
N ASN A 2 15.81 -11.02 -11.62
CA ASN A 2 15.97 -9.76 -10.88
C ASN A 2 14.85 -9.59 -9.84
N GLU A 3 15.00 -8.62 -8.94
CA GLU A 3 14.08 -8.35 -7.84
C GLU A 3 12.63 -8.14 -8.33
N ASN A 4 12.45 -7.32 -9.37
CA ASN A 4 11.17 -7.08 -10.00
C ASN A 4 10.49 -8.33 -10.58
N GLN A 5 11.25 -9.22 -11.24
CA GLN A 5 10.71 -10.49 -11.72
C GLN A 5 10.24 -11.40 -10.57
N LEU A 6 10.99 -11.43 -9.47
CA LEU A 6 10.62 -12.16 -8.26
C LEU A 6 9.32 -11.59 -7.66
N LEU A 7 9.19 -10.26 -7.60
CA LEU A 7 7.97 -9.61 -7.13
C LEU A 7 6.76 -9.95 -8.01
N LYS A 8 6.90 -9.88 -9.33
CA LYS A 8 5.82 -10.26 -10.27
C LYS A 8 5.42 -11.72 -10.11
N GLN A 9 6.37 -12.61 -9.87
CA GLN A 9 6.09 -14.01 -9.57
C GLN A 9 5.35 -14.15 -8.23
N LEU A 10 5.78 -13.44 -7.18
CA LEU A 10 5.13 -13.44 -5.88
C LEU A 10 3.66 -13.04 -6.00
N ILE A 11 3.38 -11.89 -6.64
CA ILE A 11 2.02 -11.37 -6.83
C ILE A 11 1.13 -12.39 -7.53
N LYS A 12 1.63 -13.01 -8.61
CA LYS A 12 0.89 -14.03 -9.35
C LYS A 12 0.57 -15.25 -8.48
N LEU A 13 1.52 -15.69 -7.65
CA LEU A 13 1.30 -16.83 -6.74
C LEU A 13 0.26 -16.49 -5.67
N GLU A 14 0.28 -15.28 -5.13
CA GLU A 14 -0.70 -14.81 -4.15
C GLU A 14 -2.11 -14.70 -4.75
N GLU A 15 -2.23 -14.20 -5.98
CA GLU A 15 -3.51 -14.17 -6.72
C GLU A 15 -4.08 -15.58 -6.94
N LEU A 16 -3.21 -16.53 -7.30
CA LEU A 16 -3.58 -17.95 -7.43
C LEU A 16 -4.00 -18.55 -6.08
N LEU A 17 -3.25 -18.28 -5.02
CA LEU A 17 -3.56 -18.74 -3.67
C LEU A 17 -4.93 -18.22 -3.22
N GLN A 18 -5.20 -16.93 -3.40
CA GLN A 18 -6.47 -16.32 -3.05
C GLN A 18 -7.62 -16.93 -3.86
N THR A 19 -7.41 -17.14 -5.15
CA THR A 19 -8.40 -17.81 -6.02
C THR A 19 -8.70 -19.23 -5.54
N SER A 20 -7.67 -20.01 -5.18
CA SER A 20 -7.83 -21.37 -4.66
C SER A 20 -8.54 -21.40 -3.29
N LYS A 21 -8.22 -20.45 -2.40
CA LYS A 21 -8.91 -20.30 -1.11
C LYS A 21 -10.39 -19.98 -1.29
N ILE A 22 -10.74 -19.05 -2.20
CA ILE A 22 -12.13 -18.74 -2.53
C ILE A 22 -12.87 -19.97 -3.10
N LYS A 23 -12.25 -20.70 -4.03
CA LYS A 23 -12.86 -21.92 -4.59
C LYS A 23 -13.13 -22.97 -3.52
N ARG A 24 -12.19 -23.16 -2.59
CA ARG A 24 -12.36 -24.05 -1.44
C ARG A 24 -13.53 -23.60 -0.56
N ASP A 25 -13.54 -22.32 -0.17
CA ASP A 25 -14.53 -21.79 0.78
C ASP A 25 -15.95 -21.77 0.20
N LEU A 26 -16.08 -21.64 -1.12
CA LEU A 26 -17.35 -21.71 -1.84
C LEU A 26 -17.73 -23.14 -2.28
N ASN A 27 -16.94 -24.16 -1.92
CA ASN A 27 -17.09 -25.55 -2.38
C ASN A 27 -17.19 -25.69 -3.91
N TYR A 28 -16.47 -24.85 -4.66
CA TYR A 28 -16.35 -24.92 -6.12
C TYR A 28 -15.20 -25.84 -6.55
N THR A 29 -15.06 -26.97 -5.88
CA THR A 29 -14.04 -27.97 -6.15
C THR A 29 -14.61 -29.38 -6.00
N ASP A 30 -14.21 -30.27 -6.91
CA ASP A 30 -14.62 -31.66 -6.90
C ASP A 30 -13.83 -32.49 -5.87
N ASP A 31 -12.62 -32.04 -5.53
CA ASP A 31 -11.72 -32.70 -4.55
C ASP A 31 -11.10 -31.69 -3.58
N LEU A 32 -11.63 -31.67 -2.36
CA LEU A 32 -11.17 -30.80 -1.28
C LEU A 32 -9.74 -31.13 -0.83
N ASN A 33 -9.35 -32.41 -0.85
CA ASN A 33 -8.01 -32.83 -0.43
C ASN A 33 -6.96 -32.37 -1.45
N GLN A 34 -7.23 -32.55 -2.74
CA GLN A 34 -6.37 -32.01 -3.80
C GLN A 34 -6.25 -30.49 -3.69
N THR A 35 -7.38 -29.79 -3.48
CA THR A 35 -7.39 -28.33 -3.33
C THR A 35 -6.54 -27.86 -2.14
N ASN A 36 -6.63 -28.56 -1.00
CA ASN A 36 -5.82 -28.25 0.17
C ASN A 36 -4.32 -28.49 -0.08
N GLN A 37 -3.96 -29.54 -0.83
CA GLN A 37 -2.58 -29.78 -1.23
C GLN A 37 -2.05 -28.69 -2.18
N GLU A 38 -2.87 -28.24 -3.14
CA GLU A 38 -2.53 -27.14 -4.04
C GLU A 38 -2.31 -25.82 -3.27
N ILE A 39 -3.18 -25.51 -2.30
CA ILE A 39 -3.02 -24.36 -1.40
C ILE A 39 -1.69 -24.43 -0.65
N LEU A 40 -1.38 -25.56 -0.02
CA LEU A 40 -0.12 -25.75 0.70
C LEU A 40 1.10 -25.59 -0.22
N ASN A 41 1.03 -26.15 -1.43
CA ASN A 41 2.09 -26.01 -2.43
C ASN A 41 2.29 -24.55 -2.88
N LEU A 42 1.22 -23.78 -3.02
CA LEU A 42 1.29 -22.35 -3.32
C LEU A 42 1.89 -21.56 -2.17
N GLU A 43 1.50 -21.85 -0.92
CA GLU A 43 2.05 -21.21 0.28
C GLU A 43 3.57 -21.46 0.42
N ASN A 44 4.02 -22.70 0.17
CA ASN A 44 5.45 -23.01 0.16
C ASN A 44 6.21 -22.24 -0.93
N LYS A 45 5.68 -22.19 -2.16
CA LYS A 45 6.29 -21.43 -3.26
C LYS A 45 6.35 -19.93 -2.98
N ILE A 46 5.34 -19.39 -2.33
CA ILE A 46 5.33 -17.98 -1.89
C ILE A 46 6.50 -17.74 -0.93
N SER A 47 6.63 -18.57 0.11
CA SER A 47 7.73 -18.46 1.09
C SER A 47 9.13 -18.59 0.45
N GLU A 48 9.27 -19.48 -0.54
CA GLU A 48 10.51 -19.60 -1.32
C GLU A 48 10.83 -18.32 -2.10
N VAL A 49 9.84 -17.72 -2.77
CA VAL A 49 10.02 -16.48 -3.54
C VAL A 49 10.29 -15.30 -2.62
N GLU A 50 9.63 -15.21 -1.46
CA GLU A 50 9.94 -14.20 -0.43
C GLU A 50 11.38 -14.32 0.04
N THR A 51 11.85 -15.54 0.32
CA THR A 51 13.25 -15.80 0.70
C THR A 51 14.21 -15.36 -0.40
N GLN A 52 13.87 -15.62 -1.67
CA GLN A 52 14.67 -15.17 -2.82
C GLN A 52 14.64 -13.65 -2.97
N LEU A 53 13.50 -12.99 -2.72
CA LEU A 53 13.39 -11.53 -2.70
C LEU A 53 14.30 -10.95 -1.65
N ILE A 54 14.21 -11.41 -0.40
CA ILE A 54 15.04 -10.96 0.71
C ILE A 54 16.52 -11.08 0.38
N ASN A 55 16.93 -12.25 -0.14
CA ASN A 55 18.33 -12.55 -0.46
C ASN A 55 18.82 -12.01 -1.82
N CYS A 56 17.94 -11.35 -2.59
CA CYS A 56 18.34 -10.75 -3.87
C CYS A 56 19.44 -9.72 -3.65
N THR A 57 20.53 -9.79 -4.43
CA THR A 57 21.69 -8.90 -4.25
C THR A 57 21.42 -7.50 -4.78
N ASP A 58 20.71 -7.40 -5.90
CA ASP A 58 20.31 -6.12 -6.50
C ASP A 58 19.00 -5.66 -5.87
N LYS A 59 19.08 -4.57 -5.09
CA LYS A 59 17.95 -3.94 -4.38
C LYS A 59 17.53 -2.62 -5.01
N THR A 60 17.99 -2.33 -6.22
CA THR A 60 17.75 -1.04 -6.87
C THR A 60 16.25 -0.74 -6.99
N ASP A 61 15.44 -1.75 -7.30
CA ASP A 61 13.99 -1.60 -7.48
C ASP A 61 13.29 -1.27 -6.15
N SER A 62 13.57 -2.03 -5.08
CA SER A 62 13.01 -1.76 -3.75
C SER A 62 13.53 -0.47 -3.11
N GLU A 63 14.79 -0.08 -3.37
CA GLU A 63 15.32 1.23 -2.97
C GLU A 63 14.56 2.37 -3.67
N ASN A 64 14.35 2.26 -4.98
CA ASN A 64 13.57 3.24 -5.74
C ASN A 64 12.12 3.31 -5.25
N ALA A 65 11.50 2.16 -4.94
CA ALA A 65 10.15 2.11 -4.37
C ALA A 65 10.08 2.83 -3.02
N LYS A 66 11.06 2.59 -2.12
CA LYS A 66 11.18 3.29 -0.84
C LYS A 66 11.24 4.81 -1.03
N PHE A 67 12.09 5.29 -1.93
CA PHE A 67 12.19 6.73 -2.22
C PHE A 67 10.88 7.28 -2.80
N SER A 68 10.23 6.53 -3.68
CA SER A 68 8.96 6.93 -4.29
C SER A 68 7.84 7.03 -3.25
N ILE A 69 7.80 6.14 -2.25
CA ILE A 69 6.84 6.21 -1.14
C ILE A 69 7.03 7.50 -0.34
N ILE A 70 8.29 7.83 -0.02
CA ILE A 70 8.62 9.07 0.70
C ILE A 70 8.21 10.31 -0.10
N ASP A 71 8.54 10.35 -1.38
CA ASP A 71 8.20 11.47 -2.26
C ASP A 71 6.68 11.60 -2.42
N GLN A 72 5.96 10.48 -2.58
CA GLN A 72 4.50 10.48 -2.64
C GLN A 72 3.86 11.05 -1.36
N PHE A 73 4.36 10.71 -0.17
CA PHE A 73 3.89 11.32 1.07
C PHE A 73 4.23 12.81 1.17
N GLN A 74 5.46 13.20 0.81
CA GLN A 74 5.87 14.60 0.81
C GLN A 74 4.98 15.44 -0.10
N LYS A 75 4.62 14.90 -1.25
CA LYS A 75 3.72 15.50 -2.23
C LYS A 75 2.32 15.74 -1.66
N TYR A 76 1.77 14.76 -0.94
CA TYR A 76 0.52 14.95 -0.20
C TYR A 76 0.63 16.07 0.85
N ILE A 77 1.72 16.09 1.63
CA ILE A 77 1.97 17.13 2.64
C ILE A 77 2.02 18.52 1.98
N ASP A 78 2.77 18.66 0.88
CA ASP A 78 2.94 19.92 0.17
C ASP A 78 1.60 20.45 -0.36
N GLU A 79 0.76 19.60 -0.96
CA GLU A 79 -0.55 20.02 -1.48
C GLU A 79 -1.54 20.39 -0.37
N ILE A 80 -1.55 19.63 0.74
CA ILE A 80 -2.38 19.96 1.90
C ILE A 80 -1.94 21.30 2.50
N GLY A 81 -0.62 21.53 2.59
CA GLY A 81 -0.02 22.74 3.15
C GLY A 81 -0.19 24.01 2.31
N LYS A 82 -0.53 23.91 1.02
CA LYS A 82 -0.77 25.08 0.14
C LYS A 82 -2.07 25.84 0.48
N LYS A 83 -2.99 25.23 1.23
CA LYS A 83 -4.29 25.88 1.51
C LYS A 83 -4.26 26.67 2.83
N PRO A 84 -5.05 27.75 2.93
CA PRO A 84 -5.20 28.51 4.16
C PRO A 84 -5.72 27.66 5.32
N ASN A 85 -5.30 27.98 6.55
CA ASN A 85 -5.65 27.22 7.77
C ASN A 85 -7.15 27.14 8.09
N TYR A 86 -7.99 27.98 7.48
CA TYR A 86 -9.44 27.96 7.65
C TYR A 86 -10.18 27.01 6.69
N LEU A 87 -9.47 26.40 5.74
CA LEU A 87 -9.99 25.38 4.85
C LEU A 87 -9.41 24.02 5.22
N HIS A 88 -10.29 23.09 5.57
CA HIS A 88 -9.91 21.74 5.95
C HIS A 88 -10.16 20.80 4.79
N LEU A 89 -9.34 19.74 4.70
CA LEU A 89 -9.55 18.70 3.73
C LEU A 89 -10.90 18.02 4.01
N SER A 90 -11.74 17.91 2.99
CA SER A 90 -13.05 17.29 3.13
C SER A 90 -12.91 15.78 3.30
N ARG A 91 -13.62 15.20 4.27
CA ARG A 91 -13.83 13.75 4.37
C ARG A 91 -14.62 13.28 3.16
N SER A 92 -15.64 14.02 2.76
CA SER A 92 -16.40 13.74 1.54
C SER A 92 -15.70 14.37 0.33
N GLN A 93 -15.10 13.55 -0.53
CA GLN A 93 -14.68 14.03 -1.85
C GLN A 93 -15.74 13.58 -2.86
N SER A 94 -16.54 14.52 -3.35
CA SER A 94 -17.77 14.23 -4.12
C SER A 94 -18.80 13.48 -3.26
N MET A 95 -19.30 12.31 -3.68
CA MET A 95 -20.32 11.53 -2.97
C MET A 95 -19.76 10.47 -2.02
N ILE A 96 -18.43 10.36 -1.88
CA ILE A 96 -17.77 9.28 -1.14
C ILE A 96 -16.99 9.84 0.05
N LYS A 97 -17.33 9.38 1.26
CA LYS A 97 -16.59 9.68 2.49
C LYS A 97 -15.25 8.95 2.51
N ASN A 98 -14.24 9.60 3.08
CA ASN A 98 -12.92 9.09 3.37
C ASN A 98 -12.10 8.61 2.14
N ILE A 99 -12.53 8.98 0.94
CA ILE A 99 -11.87 8.60 -0.31
C ILE A 99 -10.44 9.11 -0.42
N VAL A 100 -10.08 10.24 0.20
CA VAL A 100 -8.70 10.73 0.20
C VAL A 100 -7.74 9.75 0.85
N PHE A 101 -8.15 9.11 1.95
CA PHE A 101 -7.37 8.06 2.60
C PHE A 101 -7.25 6.81 1.71
N GLY A 102 -8.35 6.44 1.04
CA GLY A 102 -8.34 5.38 0.04
C GLY A 102 -7.39 5.66 -1.14
N LEU A 103 -7.29 6.92 -1.57
CA LEU A 103 -6.37 7.34 -2.63
C LEU A 103 -4.91 7.26 -2.15
N ILE A 104 -4.60 7.76 -0.95
CA ILE A 104 -3.25 7.62 -0.38
C ILE A 104 -2.87 6.13 -0.27
N CYS A 105 -3.74 5.30 0.30
CA CYS A 105 -3.51 3.85 0.37
C CYS A 105 -3.28 3.21 -0.99
N LYS A 106 -4.07 3.58 -2.00
CA LYS A 106 -3.92 3.06 -3.36
C LYS A 106 -2.59 3.46 -3.99
N ASP A 107 -2.16 4.70 -3.81
CA ASP A 107 -0.90 5.18 -4.37
C ASP A 107 0.28 4.44 -3.73
N ILE A 108 0.29 4.28 -2.40
CA ILE A 108 1.34 3.50 -1.72
C ILE A 108 1.29 2.01 -2.10
N TYR A 109 0.09 1.43 -2.22
CA TYR A 109 -0.07 0.04 -2.69
C TYR A 109 0.58 -0.18 -4.04
N TYR A 110 0.41 0.75 -5.00
CA TYR A 110 1.03 0.60 -6.32
C TYR A 110 2.55 0.66 -6.29
N LEU A 111 3.12 1.49 -5.43
CA LEU A 111 4.57 1.58 -5.26
C LEU A 111 5.18 0.29 -4.68
N VAL A 112 4.50 -0.37 -3.74
CA VAL A 112 4.97 -1.65 -3.16
C VAL A 112 4.69 -2.86 -4.07
N GLN A 113 4.00 -2.66 -5.18
CA GLN A 113 3.68 -3.68 -6.20
C GLN A 113 4.50 -3.48 -7.48
N ASP A 114 5.44 -2.53 -7.49
CA ASP A 114 6.22 -2.11 -8.66
C ASP A 114 5.34 -1.74 -9.88
N LYS A 115 4.13 -1.24 -9.62
CA LYS A 115 3.32 -0.65 -10.66
C LYS A 115 3.78 0.79 -10.82
N VAL A 116 4.78 0.99 -11.68
CA VAL A 116 5.35 2.31 -11.99
C VAL A 116 4.24 3.22 -12.52
N TYR A 117 3.67 4.01 -11.62
CA TYR A 117 2.95 5.22 -11.93
C TYR A 117 3.80 6.34 -11.34
N GLY A 118 4.04 7.41 -12.11
CA GLY A 118 4.65 8.61 -11.55
C GLY A 118 3.84 9.13 -10.36
N ILE A 119 4.44 10.02 -9.56
CA ILE A 119 3.77 10.68 -8.43
C ILE A 119 2.34 11.06 -8.82
N HIS A 120 1.38 10.49 -8.12
CA HIS A 120 -0.02 10.75 -8.37
C HIS A 120 -0.56 11.55 -7.19
N ILE A 121 -0.80 12.84 -7.40
CA ILE A 121 -1.68 13.59 -6.51
C ILE A 121 -2.98 13.83 -7.27
N PRO A 122 -4.13 13.47 -6.70
CA PRO A 122 -5.42 13.83 -7.27
C PRO A 122 -5.45 15.34 -7.51
N LYS A 123 -5.74 15.78 -8.75
CA LYS A 123 -5.83 17.20 -9.13
C LYS A 123 -6.80 18.04 -8.28
N TYR A 124 -7.67 17.39 -7.50
CA TYR A 124 -8.72 18.03 -6.73
C TYR A 124 -8.82 17.38 -5.34
N LEU A 125 -7.91 17.72 -4.43
CA LEU A 125 -8.24 17.68 -3.02
C LEU A 125 -9.36 18.72 -2.78
N ILE A 126 -10.53 18.26 -2.38
CA ILE A 126 -11.70 19.07 -2.03
C ILE A 126 -11.53 19.52 -0.59
N TYR A 127 -11.73 20.81 -0.37
CA TYR A 127 -11.67 21.43 0.94
C TYR A 127 -13.05 21.93 1.35
N THR A 128 -13.30 21.93 2.64
CA THR A 128 -14.57 22.32 3.25
C THR A 128 -14.32 23.20 4.47
N SER A 129 -15.26 24.07 4.77
CA SER A 129 -15.34 24.80 6.04
C SER A 129 -16.29 24.13 7.04
N ASN A 130 -16.96 23.03 6.66
CA ASN A 130 -17.83 22.27 7.55
C ASN A 130 -16.99 21.40 8.50
N PRO A 131 -17.00 21.64 9.82
CA PRO A 131 -16.22 20.87 10.77
C PRO A 131 -16.58 19.37 10.78
N GLU A 132 -17.86 19.01 10.60
CA GLU A 132 -18.32 17.62 10.66
C GLU A 132 -17.83 16.77 9.49
N ASP A 133 -17.55 17.42 8.35
CA ASP A 133 -17.05 16.78 7.13
C ASP A 133 -15.57 17.08 6.91
N SER A 134 -14.84 17.51 7.95
CA SER A 134 -13.45 17.90 7.84
C SER A 134 -12.48 16.87 8.41
N VAL A 135 -11.30 16.79 7.79
CA VAL A 135 -10.09 16.19 8.36
C VAL A 135 -9.21 17.33 8.85
N ASN A 136 -8.67 17.19 10.07
CA ASN A 136 -7.67 18.13 10.57
C ASN A 136 -6.38 18.02 9.73
N ASN A 137 -6.13 19.02 8.88
CA ASN A 137 -4.96 19.07 8.00
C ASN A 137 -3.64 18.89 8.77
N ARG A 138 -3.52 19.48 9.97
CA ARG A 138 -2.30 19.36 10.77
C ARG A 138 -2.09 17.94 11.25
N GLU A 139 -3.14 17.28 11.73
CA GLU A 139 -3.06 15.88 12.14
C GLU A 139 -2.71 14.95 10.99
N LEU A 140 -3.24 15.21 9.78
CA LEU A 140 -2.89 14.44 8.59
C LEU A 140 -1.44 14.69 8.16
N ILE A 141 -0.97 15.93 8.18
CA ILE A 141 0.44 16.26 7.89
C ILE A 141 1.37 15.60 8.90
N ASP A 142 1.06 15.68 10.19
CA ASP A 142 1.87 15.07 11.26
C ASP A 142 1.89 13.54 11.10
N PHE A 143 0.76 12.93 10.77
CA PHE A 143 0.67 11.51 10.45
C PHE A 143 1.56 11.14 9.25
N LEU A 144 1.40 11.79 8.09
CA LEU A 144 2.20 11.50 6.90
C LEU A 144 3.71 11.74 7.13
N SER A 145 4.06 12.75 7.93
CA SER A 145 5.44 13.02 8.33
C SER A 145 6.01 11.88 9.19
N SER A 146 5.20 11.31 10.08
CA SER A 146 5.59 10.13 10.87
C SER A 146 5.78 8.90 9.98
N GLU A 147 4.93 8.72 8.97
CA GLU A 147 5.05 7.62 8.00
C GLU A 147 6.33 7.74 7.16
N ILE A 148 6.70 8.95 6.74
CA ILE A 148 8.01 9.20 6.11
C ILE A 148 9.16 8.76 7.03
N ALA A 149 9.09 9.04 8.33
CA ALA A 149 10.12 8.63 9.29
C ALA A 149 10.22 7.11 9.44
N ILE A 150 9.07 6.41 9.48
CA ILE A 150 9.00 4.95 9.52
C ILE A 150 9.66 4.37 8.26
N VAL A 151 9.27 4.82 7.08
CA VAL A 151 9.83 4.32 5.81
C VAL A 151 11.33 4.59 5.73
N LYS A 152 11.80 5.78 6.15
CA LYS A 152 13.24 6.10 6.20
C LYS A 152 14.04 5.12 7.06
N SER A 153 13.46 4.62 8.15
CA SER A 153 14.11 3.68 9.08
C SER A 153 14.41 2.30 8.48
N ILE A 154 13.78 1.94 7.36
CA ILE A 154 14.02 0.69 6.63
C ILE A 154 15.39 0.78 5.92
N THR A 155 16.47 0.36 6.60
CA THR A 155 17.85 0.58 6.12
C THR A 155 18.25 -0.27 4.92
N LYS A 156 17.69 -1.47 4.77
CA LYS A 156 17.95 -2.40 3.66
C LYS A 156 16.61 -2.85 3.09
N PRO A 157 15.96 -2.00 2.26
CA PRO A 157 14.63 -2.31 1.77
C PRO A 157 14.65 -3.56 0.90
N ASP A 158 13.56 -4.29 0.97
CA ASP A 158 13.16 -5.32 0.02
C ASP A 158 11.64 -5.27 -0.09
N TYR A 159 11.07 -5.86 -1.15
CA TYR A 159 9.62 -5.79 -1.34
C TYR A 159 8.80 -6.54 -0.28
N VAL A 160 9.37 -7.51 0.44
CA VAL A 160 8.66 -8.16 1.56
C VAL A 160 8.47 -7.14 2.69
N GLN A 161 9.54 -6.43 3.06
CA GLN A 161 9.49 -5.38 4.08
C GLN A 161 8.58 -4.21 3.68
N LEU A 162 8.67 -3.74 2.43
CA LEU A 162 7.85 -2.62 1.96
C LEU A 162 6.36 -2.98 1.92
N ARG A 163 6.03 -4.21 1.55
CA ARG A 163 4.65 -4.70 1.58
C ARG A 163 4.14 -4.89 3.01
N GLN A 164 4.97 -5.41 3.91
CA GLN A 164 4.64 -5.47 5.35
C GLN A 164 4.37 -4.07 5.91
N TYR A 165 5.24 -3.10 5.58
CA TYR A 165 5.02 -1.69 5.94
C TYR A 165 3.66 -1.18 5.45
N PHE A 166 3.27 -1.50 4.21
CA PHE A 166 1.98 -1.08 3.66
C PHE A 166 0.78 -1.67 4.41
N GLU A 167 0.85 -2.95 4.81
CA GLU A 167 -0.20 -3.57 5.63
C GLU A 167 -0.38 -2.82 6.96
N GLU A 168 0.72 -2.54 7.67
CA GLU A 168 0.66 -1.81 8.92
C GLU A 168 0.26 -0.33 8.73
N PHE A 169 0.63 0.28 7.62
CA PHE A 169 0.23 1.64 7.26
C PHE A 169 -1.29 1.75 7.11
N LYS A 170 -1.94 0.78 6.44
CA LYS A 170 -3.41 0.75 6.35
C LYS A 170 -4.06 0.72 7.73
N ASP A 171 -3.53 -0.12 8.62
CA ASP A 171 -4.07 -0.25 9.99
C ASP A 171 -3.90 1.06 10.77
N ARG A 172 -2.73 1.70 10.69
CA ARG A 172 -2.48 3.00 11.33
C ARG A 172 -3.39 4.11 10.76
N MET A 173 -3.58 4.14 9.44
CA MET A 173 -4.47 5.11 8.79
C MET A 173 -5.92 4.89 9.19
N PHE A 174 -6.37 3.64 9.19
CA PHE A 174 -7.74 3.27 9.60
C PHE A 174 -7.97 3.70 11.06
N ASN A 175 -7.12 3.25 11.98
CA ASN A 175 -7.28 3.55 13.41
C ASN A 175 -7.21 5.05 13.74
N LYS A 176 -6.53 5.85 12.91
CA LYS A 176 -6.37 7.29 13.15
C LYS A 176 -7.52 8.12 12.59
N PHE A 177 -8.11 7.73 11.46
CA PHE A 177 -9.01 8.61 10.70
C PHE A 177 -10.38 8.01 10.33
N MET A 178 -10.59 6.71 10.50
CA MET A 178 -11.85 6.01 10.20
C MET A 178 -12.59 5.63 11.48
#